data_AF-A0A7C4LVQ1-F1
#
_entry.id   AF-A0A7C4LVQ1-F1
#
_cell.length_a   1.000
_cell.length_b   1.000
_cell.length_c   1.000
_cell.angle_alpha   90.00
_cell.angle_beta   90.00
_cell.angle_gamma   90.00
#
_symmetry.space_group_name_H-M   'P 1'
#
loop_
_entity.id
_entity.type
_entity.pdbx_description
1 polymer ?
#
loop_
_entity_poly.entity_id
_entity_poly.type
_entity_poly.pdbx_seq_one_letter_code
_entity_poly.pdbx_strand_id
1 'polypeptide(L)'
;MTNAFHNPALAAFLDALAAELTVAQVRVRRTADGFELRHEADDRAADGDLRPLSVAELCALATHADNGAFRPLRAAPNLRRGWRCKVGDAAELELALNRLYPGFLADWFAALTPPPPVTNYRPFVERQTGMYRLAAKLNDAQAAQTIRACCHARFCLKRRLWTVAGLAPDPPTAKSMIPCLEPCALLLEFARKSMRLEQEEKMTVDLSPSDLRSVLAALDWAAQHPPPDLREADFADAANPRRLRRVAEKLRARLPAETAGQNPDERDE
;
A
#
# COMPACT_ATOMS: atom_id res chain seq x y z
N MET A 1 12.09 4.13 42.34
CA MET A 1 11.91 3.00 41.40
C MET A 1 10.82 3.38 40.42
N THR A 2 11.19 4.02 39.32
CA THR A 2 10.27 4.36 38.23
C THR A 2 9.86 3.06 37.56
N ASN A 3 8.58 2.71 37.69
CA ASN A 3 7.98 1.56 37.00
C ASN A 3 8.08 1.86 35.50
N ALA A 4 9.11 1.32 34.84
CA ALA A 4 9.32 1.55 33.42
C ALA A 4 8.10 1.00 32.67
N PHE A 5 7.41 1.86 31.92
CA PHE A 5 6.28 1.45 31.11
C PHE A 5 6.73 0.34 30.14
N HIS A 6 6.15 -0.85 30.30
CA HIS A 6 6.45 -1.98 29.43
C HIS A 6 5.43 -2.00 28.29
N ASN A 7 5.86 -1.64 27.08
CA ASN A 7 5.01 -1.76 25.90
C ASN A 7 5.01 -3.23 25.42
N PRO A 8 3.90 -3.98 25.56
CA PRO A 8 3.84 -5.39 25.15
C PRO A 8 4.01 -5.57 23.63
N ALA A 9 3.59 -4.59 22.83
CA ALA A 9 3.76 -4.63 21.38
C ALA A 9 5.24 -4.53 20.99
N LEU A 10 6.00 -3.68 21.69
CA LEU A 10 7.45 -3.56 21.49
C LEU A 10 8.17 -4.84 21.94
N ALA A 11 7.80 -5.40 23.09
CA ALA A 11 8.39 -6.66 23.57
C ALA A 11 8.18 -7.80 22.55
N ALA A 12 6.94 -8.00 22.09
CA ALA A 12 6.64 -8.99 21.05
C ALA A 12 7.37 -8.72 19.73
N PHE A 13 7.55 -7.45 19.36
CA PHE A 13 8.33 -7.09 18.17
C PHE A 13 9.81 -7.41 18.33
N LEU A 14 10.39 -7.16 19.51
CA LEU A 14 11.77 -7.53 19.82
C LEU A 14 11.96 -9.06 19.81
N ASP A 15 10.99 -9.82 20.30
CA ASP A 15 11.03 -11.29 20.23
C ASP A 15 10.96 -11.78 18.78
N ALA A 16 10.17 -11.13 17.92
CA ALA A 16 10.10 -11.42 16.49
C ALA A 16 11.35 -10.94 15.72
N LEU A 17 12.03 -9.91 16.22
CA LEU A 17 13.28 -9.39 15.68
C LEU A 17 14.43 -10.29 16.13
N ALA A 18 14.75 -11.29 15.31
CA ALA A 18 15.97 -12.11 15.43
C ALA A 18 17.23 -11.25 15.16
N ALA A 19 18.11 -11.63 14.22
CA ALA A 19 19.20 -10.75 13.82
C ALA A 19 18.69 -9.51 13.08
N GLU A 20 17.68 -9.69 12.24
CA GLU A 20 17.08 -8.64 11.43
C GLU A 20 15.62 -8.91 11.10
N LEU A 21 14.86 -7.86 10.80
CA LEU A 21 13.47 -7.92 10.36
C LEU A 21 13.17 -6.75 9.42
N THR A 22 12.41 -7.01 8.36
CA THR A 22 12.01 -5.97 7.42
C THR A 22 10.56 -5.54 7.65
N VAL A 23 10.37 -4.25 7.94
CA VAL A 23 9.07 -3.60 8.10
C VAL A 23 8.84 -2.69 6.89
N ALA A 24 7.98 -3.12 5.96
CA ALA A 24 7.77 -2.46 4.68
C ALA A 24 9.09 -2.22 3.92
N GLN A 25 9.60 -0.99 3.85
CA GLN A 25 10.85 -0.68 3.14
C GLN A 25 12.03 -0.45 4.09
N VAL A 26 11.86 -0.71 5.38
CA VAL A 26 12.87 -0.47 6.41
C VAL A 26 13.34 -1.80 6.95
N ARG A 27 14.65 -2.04 6.87
CA ARG A 27 15.29 -3.15 7.55
C ARG A 27 15.76 -2.68 8.91
N VAL A 28 15.36 -3.42 9.94
CA VAL A 28 15.80 -3.25 11.33
C VAL A 28 16.79 -4.37 11.64
N ARG A 29 17.99 -4.02 12.12
CA ARG A 29 19.05 -4.95 12.51
C ARG A 29 19.43 -4.76 13.97
N ARG A 30 19.70 -5.86 14.66
CA ARG A 30 20.40 -5.82 15.96
C ARG A 30 21.88 -5.57 15.72
N THR A 31 22.47 -4.75 16.57
CA THR A 31 23.91 -4.45 16.60
C THR A 31 24.45 -4.64 18.01
N ALA A 32 25.77 -4.58 18.18
CA ALA A 32 26.38 -4.68 19.51
C ALA A 32 25.91 -3.55 20.45
N ASP A 33 25.63 -2.37 19.89
CA ASP A 33 25.34 -1.13 20.64
C ASP A 33 23.86 -0.70 20.54
N GLY A 34 22.95 -1.60 20.14
CA GLY A 34 21.53 -1.31 19.98
C GLY A 34 20.97 -1.78 18.64
N PHE A 35 20.33 -0.89 17.88
CA PHE A 35 19.71 -1.23 16.60
C PHE A 35 20.10 -0.27 15.48
N GLU A 36 20.02 -0.78 14.25
CA GLU A 36 20.18 0.03 13.05
C GLU A 36 18.98 -0.13 12.13
N LEU A 37 18.53 1.00 11.58
CA LEU A 37 17.49 1.09 10.58
C LEU A 37 18.09 1.66 9.29
N ARG A 38 17.81 1.01 8.16
CA ARG A 38 18.14 1.51 6.81
C ARG A 38 17.05 1.10 5.84
N HIS A 39 17.05 1.67 4.63
CA HIS A 39 16.15 1.19 3.58
C HIS A 39 16.54 -0.25 3.17
N GLU A 40 15.58 -1.13 2.90
CA GLU A 40 15.85 -2.56 2.58
C GLU A 40 16.74 -2.75 1.34
N ALA A 41 16.63 -1.86 0.36
CA ALA A 41 17.45 -1.85 -0.85
C ALA A 41 18.92 -1.44 -0.61
N ASP A 42 19.23 -0.89 0.57
CA ASP A 42 20.57 -0.41 0.95
C ASP A 42 21.34 -1.45 1.78
N ASP A 43 20.91 -2.71 1.75
CA ASP A 43 21.50 -3.81 2.53
C ASP A 43 22.99 -4.00 2.26
N ARG A 44 23.40 -3.87 1.00
CA ARG A 44 24.79 -4.05 0.57
C ARG A 44 25.61 -2.75 0.60
N ALA A 45 24.99 -1.61 0.91
CA ALA A 45 25.69 -0.34 0.97
C ALA A 45 26.60 -0.30 2.22
N ALA A 46 27.84 0.18 2.04
CA ALA A 46 28.73 0.37 3.17
C ALA A 46 28.23 1.51 4.06
N ASP A 47 28.52 1.43 5.36
CA ASP A 47 28.08 2.43 6.35
C ASP A 47 28.51 3.87 5.98
N GLY A 48 29.64 4.03 5.28
CA GLY A 48 30.15 5.33 4.83
C GLY A 48 29.39 5.92 3.63
N ASP A 49 28.66 5.10 2.87
CA ASP A 49 27.90 5.52 1.69
C ASP A 49 26.48 5.99 2.06
N LEU A 50 26.06 5.74 3.31
CA LEU A 50 24.73 6.07 3.81
C LEU A 50 24.76 7.31 4.68
N ARG A 51 23.87 8.26 4.37
CA ARG A 51 23.70 9.46 5.19
C ARG A 51 23.22 9.07 6.59
N PRO A 52 23.95 9.41 7.67
CA PRO A 52 23.45 9.22 9.02
C PRO A 52 22.28 10.17 9.29
N LEU A 53 21.21 9.63 9.86
CA LEU A 53 20.05 10.38 10.32
C LEU A 53 19.79 10.11 11.80
N SER A 54 19.41 11.17 12.51
CA SER A 54 18.84 11.07 13.85
C SER A 54 17.38 10.60 13.81
N VAL A 55 16.87 10.10 14.93
CA VAL A 55 15.44 9.72 15.07
C VAL A 55 14.49 10.89 14.76
N ALA A 56 14.90 12.13 15.09
CA ALA A 56 14.12 13.33 14.81
C ALA A 56 13.93 13.60 13.30
N GLU A 57 14.93 13.27 12.47
CA GLU A 57 14.90 13.47 11.02
C GLU A 57 14.03 12.42 10.29
N LEU A 58 13.79 11.26 10.90
CA LEU A 58 13.01 10.17 10.28
C LEU A 58 11.58 10.60 9.92
N CYS A 59 10.98 11.53 10.67
CA CYS A 59 9.65 12.05 10.33
C CYS A 59 9.67 12.80 8.99
N ALA A 60 10.68 13.65 8.78
CA ALA A 60 10.82 14.42 7.55
C ALA A 60 11.13 13.50 6.36
N LEU A 61 12.00 12.50 6.58
CA LEU A 61 12.29 11.43 5.62
C LEU A 61 11.02 10.70 5.19
N ALA A 62 10.16 10.32 6.14
CA ALA A 62 8.93 9.59 5.85
C ALA A 62 7.83 10.46 5.23
N THR A 63 7.92 11.79 5.33
CA THR A 63 6.91 12.73 4.82
C THR A 63 7.01 12.97 3.31
N HIS A 64 8.19 12.87 2.71
CA HIS A 64 8.41 13.19 1.29
C HIS A 64 9.15 12.07 0.55
N ALA A 65 8.82 11.87 -0.72
CA ALA A 65 9.51 10.95 -1.62
C ALA A 65 10.79 11.58 -2.19
N ASP A 66 11.56 10.81 -2.98
CA ASP A 66 12.85 11.28 -3.54
C ASP A 66 12.72 12.47 -4.48
N ASN A 67 11.58 12.57 -5.19
CA ASN A 67 11.25 13.72 -6.04
C ASN A 67 10.68 14.92 -5.26
N GLY A 68 10.69 14.88 -3.93
CA GLY A 68 10.13 15.93 -3.07
C GLY A 68 8.61 15.88 -2.90
N ALA A 69 7.90 14.98 -3.59
CA ALA A 69 6.45 14.87 -3.47
C ALA A 69 6.03 14.42 -2.06
N PHE A 70 4.96 15.01 -1.53
CA PHE A 70 4.38 14.62 -0.26
C PHE A 70 3.83 13.18 -0.29
N ARG A 71 4.10 12.41 0.76
CA ARG A 71 3.66 11.02 0.95
C ARG A 71 2.46 10.96 1.91
N PRO A 72 1.21 11.08 1.42
CA PRO A 72 0.02 10.96 2.27
C PRO A 72 -0.10 9.58 2.93
N LEU A 73 0.52 8.56 2.34
CA LEU A 73 0.62 7.21 2.89
C LEU A 73 2.08 6.83 3.10
N ARG A 74 2.54 6.80 4.35
CA ARG A 74 3.93 6.43 4.68
C ARG A 74 4.29 4.99 4.32
N ALA A 75 3.30 4.12 4.13
CA ALA A 75 3.47 2.75 3.65
C ALA A 75 3.42 2.62 2.11
N ALA A 76 3.39 3.72 1.35
CA ALA A 76 3.59 3.67 -0.10
C ALA A 76 5.05 3.26 -0.41
N PRO A 77 5.31 2.47 -1.48
CA PRO A 77 6.64 1.93 -1.80
C PRO A 77 7.57 2.96 -2.47
N ASN A 78 7.71 4.12 -1.84
CA ASN A 78 8.46 5.28 -2.32
C ASN A 78 9.21 5.98 -1.17
N LEU A 79 9.55 5.25 -0.11
CA LEU A 79 10.47 5.74 0.91
C LEU A 79 11.85 5.97 0.27
N ARG A 80 12.44 7.10 0.62
CA ARG A 80 13.76 7.52 0.13
C ARG A 80 14.84 6.53 0.59
N ARG A 81 15.86 6.34 -0.24
CA ARG A 81 17.03 5.47 0.02
C ARG A 81 18.24 6.30 0.45
N GLY A 82 19.37 5.64 0.72
CA GLY A 82 20.66 6.27 1.00
C GLY A 82 20.81 6.81 2.42
N TRP A 83 20.12 6.22 3.40
CA TRP A 83 20.15 6.66 4.79
C TRP A 83 20.35 5.49 5.76
N ARG A 84 20.88 5.83 6.93
CA ARG A 84 20.95 4.93 8.10
C ARG A 84 20.62 5.69 9.37
N CYS A 85 19.98 5.03 10.32
CA CYS A 85 19.70 5.55 11.65
C CYS A 85 20.10 4.50 12.68
N LYS A 86 20.97 4.86 13.62
CA LYS A 86 21.37 4.00 14.75
C LYS A 86 20.66 4.50 16.00
N VAL A 87 20.14 3.57 16.80
CA VAL A 87 19.43 3.83 18.05
C VAL A 87 20.00 2.93 19.14
N GLY A 88 20.17 3.47 20.35
CA GLY A 88 20.88 2.79 21.43
C GLY A 88 20.02 1.79 22.20
N ASP A 89 18.70 1.96 22.19
CA ASP A 89 17.81 1.15 23.00
C ASP A 89 16.44 0.88 22.34
N ALA A 90 15.63 0.07 23.03
CA ALA A 90 14.31 -0.33 22.57
C ALA A 90 13.31 0.83 22.48
N ALA A 91 13.41 1.83 23.36
CA ALA A 91 12.50 2.97 23.37
C ALA A 91 12.78 3.91 22.19
N GLU A 92 14.06 4.14 21.88
CA GLU A 92 14.46 4.86 20.66
C GLU A 92 14.07 4.09 19.38
N LEU A 93 14.17 2.76 19.38
CA LEU A 93 13.68 1.93 18.27
C LEU A 93 12.16 2.09 18.07
N GLU A 94 11.38 2.02 19.15
CA GLU A 94 9.94 2.26 19.11
C GLU A 94 9.63 3.63 18.51
N LEU A 95 10.31 4.67 18.99
CA LEU A 95 10.15 6.03 18.49
C LEU A 95 10.51 6.11 16.99
N ALA A 96 11.63 5.53 16.58
CA ALA A 96 12.07 5.50 15.18
C ALA A 96 11.04 4.80 14.27
N LEU A 97 10.52 3.64 14.69
CA LEU A 97 9.47 2.93 13.97
C LEU A 97 8.19 3.75 13.89
N ASN A 98 7.77 4.43 14.97
CA ASN A 98 6.59 5.28 14.95
C ASN A 98 6.77 6.54 14.07
N ARG A 99 8.00 7.07 13.96
CA ARG A 99 8.32 8.15 13.01
C ARG A 99 8.27 7.67 11.56
N LEU A 100 8.61 6.42 11.27
CA LEU A 100 8.56 5.88 9.90
C LEU A 100 7.16 5.40 9.51
N TYR A 101 6.53 4.61 10.38
CA TYR A 101 5.23 3.97 10.19
C TYR A 101 4.34 4.15 11.43
N PRO A 102 3.66 5.31 11.57
CA PRO A 102 2.79 5.59 12.71
C PRO A 102 1.74 4.50 12.92
N GLY A 103 1.59 4.05 14.17
CA GLY A 103 0.62 3.03 14.57
C GLY A 103 1.00 1.58 14.23
N PHE A 104 2.09 1.34 13.51
CA PHE A 104 2.48 -0.01 13.06
C PHE A 104 2.56 -1.03 14.20
N LEU A 105 3.30 -0.74 15.28
CA LEU A 105 3.52 -1.70 16.36
C LEU A 105 2.21 -2.10 17.03
N ALA A 106 1.35 -1.12 17.33
CA ALA A 106 0.05 -1.37 17.94
C ALA A 106 -0.86 -2.19 17.01
N ASP A 107 -0.98 -1.81 15.74
CA ASP A 107 -1.80 -2.52 14.78
C ASP A 107 -1.28 -3.95 14.52
N TRP A 108 0.05 -4.12 14.42
CA TRP A 108 0.70 -5.42 14.25
C TRP A 108 0.44 -6.33 15.43
N PHE A 109 0.66 -5.84 16.65
CA PHE A 109 0.42 -6.60 17.87
C PHE A 109 -1.06 -6.98 18.01
N ALA A 110 -1.98 -6.06 17.75
CA ALA A 110 -3.42 -6.33 17.75
C ALA A 110 -3.81 -7.40 16.72
N ALA A 111 -3.12 -7.46 15.58
CA ALA A 111 -3.36 -8.46 14.54
C ALA A 111 -2.78 -9.85 14.85
N LEU A 112 -1.94 -10.00 15.89
CA LEU A 112 -1.42 -11.31 16.32
C LEU A 112 -2.49 -12.18 16.99
N THR A 113 -3.52 -11.57 17.58
CA THR A 113 -4.63 -12.27 18.22
C THR A 113 -5.78 -12.48 17.24
N PRO A 114 -6.13 -13.74 16.87
CA PRO A 114 -7.28 -14.00 16.01
C PRO A 114 -8.60 -13.94 16.81
N PRO A 115 -9.69 -13.39 16.24
CA PRO A 115 -9.72 -12.65 14.98
C PRO A 115 -9.11 -11.24 15.14
N PRO A 116 -8.38 -10.72 14.14
CA PRO A 116 -7.84 -9.36 14.21
C PRO A 116 -8.97 -8.34 14.28
N PRO A 117 -8.79 -7.21 15.01
CA PRO A 117 -9.84 -6.21 15.22
C PRO A 117 -10.00 -5.32 13.99
N VAL A 118 -10.65 -5.85 12.95
CA VAL A 118 -10.83 -5.16 11.67
C VAL A 118 -12.16 -4.43 11.57
N THR A 119 -12.16 -3.27 10.91
CA THR A 119 -13.38 -2.64 10.40
C THR A 119 -13.51 -2.92 8.91
N ASN A 120 -14.51 -3.72 8.53
CA ASN A 120 -14.80 -4.03 7.14
C ASN A 120 -15.32 -2.81 6.36
N TYR A 121 -15.24 -2.87 5.03
CA TYR A 121 -15.56 -1.75 4.15
C TYR A 121 -16.96 -1.18 4.40
N ARG A 122 -17.98 -2.05 4.54
CA ARG A 122 -19.39 -1.66 4.70
C ARG A 122 -19.64 -0.86 5.99
N PRO A 123 -19.32 -1.36 7.19
CA PRO A 123 -19.40 -0.56 8.42
C PRO A 123 -18.56 0.72 8.37
N PHE A 124 -17.42 0.72 7.67
CA PHE A 124 -16.59 1.93 7.55
C PHE A 124 -17.29 3.02 6.73
N VAL A 125 -17.82 2.70 5.55
CA VAL A 125 -18.43 3.71 4.66
C VAL A 125 -19.81 4.18 5.13
N GLU A 126 -20.54 3.35 5.89
CA GLU A 126 -21.84 3.69 6.47
C GLU A 126 -21.77 4.82 7.51
N ARG A 127 -20.62 4.98 8.17
CA ARG A 127 -20.39 6.09 9.12
C ARG A 127 -20.10 7.43 8.44
N GLN A 128 -19.86 7.43 7.13
CA GLN A 128 -19.38 8.62 6.42
C GLN A 128 -20.54 9.55 6.06
N THR A 129 -20.34 10.84 6.28
CA THR A 129 -21.35 11.88 6.04
C THR A 129 -20.91 12.85 4.94
N GLY A 130 -21.77 13.83 4.62
CA GLY A 130 -21.48 14.87 3.62
C GLY A 130 -21.11 14.29 2.26
N MET A 131 -20.05 14.82 1.64
CA MET A 131 -19.60 14.36 0.32
C MET A 131 -19.09 12.91 0.29
N TYR A 132 -18.66 12.36 1.44
CA TYR A 132 -18.10 11.02 1.54
C TYR A 132 -19.15 9.92 1.65
N ARG A 133 -20.40 10.25 2.00
CA ARG A 133 -21.55 9.33 1.96
C ARG A 133 -21.69 8.63 0.61
N LEU A 134 -21.22 9.26 -0.47
CA LEU A 134 -21.23 8.69 -1.81
C LEU A 134 -20.42 7.38 -1.92
N ALA A 135 -19.36 7.19 -1.12
CA ALA A 135 -18.56 5.96 -1.15
C ALA A 135 -19.37 4.71 -0.75
N ALA A 136 -20.41 4.87 0.07
CA ALA A 136 -21.30 3.78 0.48
C ALA A 136 -22.17 3.26 -0.68
N LYS A 137 -22.36 4.04 -1.75
CA LYS A 137 -23.20 3.67 -2.90
C LYS A 137 -22.53 2.70 -3.87
N LEU A 138 -21.22 2.47 -3.77
CA LEU A 138 -20.56 1.43 -4.56
C LEU A 138 -21.13 0.07 -4.17
N ASN A 139 -21.62 -0.70 -5.14
CA ASN A 139 -21.96 -2.10 -4.90
C ASN A 139 -20.70 -2.93 -4.59
N ASP A 140 -20.86 -4.18 -4.14
CA ASP A 140 -19.71 -4.99 -3.69
C ASP A 140 -18.68 -5.23 -4.80
N ALA A 141 -19.12 -5.48 -6.03
CA ALA A 141 -18.23 -5.68 -7.17
C ALA A 141 -17.41 -4.41 -7.49
N GLN A 142 -18.08 -3.24 -7.50
CA GLN A 142 -17.44 -1.95 -7.72
C GLN A 142 -16.49 -1.57 -6.58
N ALA A 143 -16.87 -1.86 -5.33
CA ALA A 143 -16.02 -1.66 -4.17
C ALA A 143 -14.77 -2.55 -4.26
N ALA A 144 -14.94 -3.85 -4.52
CA ALA A 144 -13.83 -4.79 -4.67
C ALA A 144 -12.85 -4.36 -5.77
N GLN A 145 -13.36 -3.93 -6.94
CA GLN A 145 -12.53 -3.38 -8.02
C GLN A 145 -11.77 -2.12 -7.59
N THR A 146 -12.46 -1.18 -6.94
CA THR A 146 -11.86 0.07 -6.45
C THR A 146 -10.75 -0.21 -5.43
N ILE A 147 -11.00 -1.15 -4.52
CA ILE A 147 -10.04 -1.56 -3.48
C ILE A 147 -8.81 -2.21 -4.12
N ARG A 148 -8.97 -3.15 -5.07
CA ARG A 148 -7.85 -3.78 -5.78
C ARG A 148 -6.95 -2.75 -6.47
N ALA A 149 -7.55 -1.77 -7.14
CA ALA A 149 -6.81 -0.70 -7.80
C ALA A 149 -6.09 0.23 -6.81
N CYS A 150 -6.78 0.65 -5.74
CA CYS A 150 -6.26 1.61 -4.76
C CYS A 150 -5.16 1.03 -3.86
N CYS A 151 -5.41 -0.18 -3.37
CA CYS A 151 -4.58 -0.85 -2.38
C CYS A 151 -3.57 -1.79 -3.03
N HIS A 152 -3.35 -1.74 -4.35
CA HIS A 152 -2.36 -2.56 -5.01
C HIS A 152 -0.96 -2.39 -4.39
N ALA A 153 -0.12 -3.43 -4.41
CA ALA A 153 1.23 -3.42 -3.82
C ALA A 153 2.13 -2.29 -4.37
N ARG A 154 1.88 -1.85 -5.60
CA ARG A 154 2.52 -0.66 -6.21
C ARG A 154 2.28 0.64 -5.43
N PHE A 155 1.21 0.71 -4.66
CA PHE A 155 0.75 1.94 -4.02
C PHE A 155 0.67 1.85 -2.49
N CYS A 156 0.56 0.64 -1.93
CA CYS A 156 0.40 0.43 -0.50
C CYS A 156 1.02 -0.89 -0.10
N LEU A 157 1.97 -0.84 0.83
CA LEU A 157 2.62 -2.01 1.41
C LEU A 157 1.89 -2.54 2.65
N LYS A 158 0.81 -1.91 3.12
CA LYS A 158 0.03 -2.48 4.22
C LYS A 158 -0.77 -3.70 3.73
N ARG A 159 -0.69 -4.82 4.45
CA ARG A 159 -1.48 -6.03 4.23
C ARG A 159 -2.90 -5.82 4.74
N ARG A 160 -3.87 -5.76 3.82
CA ARG A 160 -5.28 -5.56 4.17
C ARG A 160 -5.86 -6.81 4.86
N LEU A 161 -6.36 -6.63 6.07
CA LEU A 161 -7.05 -7.68 6.82
C LEU A 161 -8.58 -7.54 6.80
N TRP A 162 -9.09 -6.33 6.59
CA TRP A 162 -10.52 -6.06 6.42
C TRP A 162 -11.03 -6.46 5.02
N THR A 163 -12.33 -6.69 4.88
CA THR A 163 -12.94 -7.24 3.66
C THR A 163 -14.10 -6.41 3.12
N VAL A 164 -14.55 -6.79 1.93
CA VAL A 164 -15.88 -6.50 1.35
C VAL A 164 -16.34 -7.77 0.64
N ALA A 165 -17.64 -7.95 0.39
CA ALA A 165 -18.12 -9.16 -0.29
C ALA A 165 -17.42 -9.30 -1.67
N GLY A 166 -16.97 -10.50 -2.00
CA GLY A 166 -16.18 -10.76 -3.21
C GLY A 166 -14.71 -10.32 -3.14
N LEU A 167 -14.20 -9.90 -1.97
CA LEU A 167 -12.78 -9.60 -1.77
C LEU A 167 -12.29 -10.05 -0.38
N ALA A 168 -11.65 -11.23 -0.35
CA ALA A 168 -10.97 -11.77 0.81
C ALA A 168 -9.80 -10.88 1.27
N PRO A 169 -9.25 -11.03 2.49
CA PRO A 169 -8.04 -10.33 2.94
C PRO A 169 -6.84 -10.56 2.00
N ASP A 170 -5.84 -9.69 2.05
CA ASP A 170 -4.59 -9.91 1.32
C ASP A 170 -3.83 -11.08 1.95
N PRO A 171 -3.24 -12.00 1.16
CA PRO A 171 -2.46 -13.10 1.71
C PRO A 171 -1.17 -12.57 2.39
N PRO A 172 -0.60 -13.30 3.36
CA PRO A 172 0.60 -12.86 4.09
C PRO A 172 1.79 -12.45 3.22
N THR A 173 1.94 -13.06 2.04
CA THR A 173 3.06 -12.83 1.11
C THR A 173 2.82 -11.71 0.10
N ALA A 174 1.61 -11.14 0.01
CA ALA A 174 1.30 -10.15 -1.02
C ALA A 174 2.02 -8.81 -0.79
N LYS A 175 2.31 -8.47 0.47
CA LYS A 175 2.81 -7.16 0.91
C LYS A 175 3.64 -7.31 2.19
N SER A 176 3.92 -6.20 2.87
CA SER A 176 4.67 -6.18 4.13
C SER A 176 3.88 -6.71 5.32
N MET A 177 4.58 -6.85 6.45
CA MET A 177 3.98 -7.23 7.74
C MET A 177 3.10 -6.16 8.39
N ILE A 178 3.06 -4.92 7.87
CA ILE A 178 2.20 -3.86 8.42
C ILE A 178 0.74 -4.21 8.13
N PRO A 179 -0.11 -4.53 9.14
CA PRO A 179 -1.51 -4.80 8.86
C PRO A 179 -2.26 -3.50 8.55
N CYS A 180 -3.32 -3.64 7.76
CA CYS A 180 -4.32 -2.59 7.54
C CYS A 180 -5.64 -3.12 8.09
N LEU A 181 -6.03 -2.56 9.24
CA LEU A 181 -7.19 -2.99 10.03
C LEU A 181 -8.49 -2.27 9.62
N GLU A 182 -8.39 -1.14 8.93
CA GLU A 182 -9.53 -0.44 8.35
C GLU A 182 -9.18 0.32 7.05
N PRO A 183 -10.18 0.65 6.21
CA PRO A 183 -9.99 1.54 5.07
C PRO A 183 -9.39 2.90 5.46
N CYS A 184 -8.44 3.41 4.67
CA CYS A 184 -7.81 4.71 4.92
C CYS A 184 -8.49 5.86 4.15
N ALA A 185 -8.14 7.11 4.49
CA ALA A 185 -8.65 8.30 3.84
C ALA A 185 -8.42 8.34 2.31
N LEU A 186 -7.28 7.80 1.83
CA LEU A 186 -7.01 7.70 0.39
C LEU A 186 -8.03 6.79 -0.31
N LEU A 187 -8.34 5.63 0.29
CA LEU A 187 -9.33 4.71 -0.26
C LEU A 187 -10.74 5.32 -0.20
N LEU A 188 -11.08 6.03 0.88
CA LEU A 188 -12.37 6.71 1.00
C LEU A 188 -12.56 7.75 -0.11
N GLU A 189 -11.55 8.58 -0.34
CA GLU A 189 -11.56 9.61 -1.38
C GLU A 189 -11.59 8.99 -2.78
N PHE A 190 -10.83 7.90 -2.99
CA PHE A 190 -10.87 7.17 -4.26
C PHE A 190 -12.21 6.48 -4.50
N ALA A 191 -12.84 5.92 -3.47
CA ALA A 191 -14.17 5.31 -3.54
C ALA A 191 -15.24 6.36 -3.88
N ARG A 192 -15.19 7.52 -3.23
CA ARG A 192 -16.07 8.66 -3.54
C ARG A 192 -15.94 9.07 -5.00
N LYS A 193 -14.72 9.26 -5.51
CA LYS A 193 -14.47 9.63 -6.91
C LYS A 193 -14.86 8.51 -7.87
N SER A 194 -14.62 7.25 -7.50
CA SER A 194 -15.01 6.08 -8.31
C SER A 194 -16.50 6.01 -8.49
N MET A 195 -17.28 6.24 -7.43
CA MET A 195 -18.73 6.29 -7.54
C MET A 195 -19.22 7.41 -8.46
N ARG A 196 -18.61 8.61 -8.43
CA ARG A 196 -18.97 9.68 -9.39
C ARG A 196 -18.79 9.23 -10.84
N LEU A 197 -17.66 8.62 -11.15
CA LEU A 197 -17.37 8.08 -12.49
C LEU A 197 -18.33 6.93 -12.87
N GLU A 198 -18.78 6.14 -11.89
CA GLU A 198 -19.80 5.10 -12.13
C GLU A 198 -21.20 5.68 -12.35
N GLN A 199 -21.49 6.91 -11.93
CA GLN A 199 -22.78 7.59 -12.22
C GLN A 199 -22.84 8.28 -13.59
N GLU A 200 -21.69 8.54 -14.21
CA GLU A 200 -21.64 9.12 -15.56
C GLU A 200 -22.29 8.19 -16.60
N GLU A 201 -22.83 8.76 -17.67
CA GLU A 201 -23.35 7.98 -18.79
C GLU A 201 -22.27 7.05 -19.37
N LYS A 202 -22.63 5.79 -19.62
CA LYS A 202 -21.68 4.79 -20.07
C LYS A 202 -21.59 4.81 -21.59
N MET A 203 -20.36 4.91 -22.08
CA MET A 203 -20.07 4.78 -23.51
C MET A 203 -19.80 3.32 -23.87
N THR A 204 -20.34 2.90 -25.01
CA THR A 204 -19.94 1.68 -25.70
C THR A 204 -18.85 2.04 -26.70
N VAL A 205 -17.75 1.29 -26.69
CA VAL A 205 -16.64 1.44 -27.63
C VAL A 205 -16.51 0.14 -28.40
N ASP A 206 -16.44 0.23 -29.72
CA ASP A 206 -16.25 -0.92 -30.61
C ASP A 206 -14.75 -1.23 -30.71
N LEU A 207 -14.29 -2.17 -29.89
CA LEU A 207 -12.89 -2.58 -29.79
C LEU A 207 -12.81 -4.10 -29.80
N SER A 208 -11.92 -4.65 -30.63
CA SER A 208 -11.62 -6.08 -30.60
C SER A 208 -10.89 -6.45 -29.30
N PRO A 209 -10.82 -7.75 -28.94
CA PRO A 209 -9.96 -8.19 -27.83
C PRO A 209 -8.48 -7.78 -27.99
N SER A 210 -7.98 -7.66 -29.22
CA SER A 210 -6.61 -7.21 -29.49
C SER A 210 -6.42 -5.71 -29.23
N ASP A 211 -7.40 -4.90 -29.64
CA ASP A 211 -7.40 -3.47 -29.33
C ASP A 211 -7.47 -3.24 -27.83
N LEU A 212 -8.29 -4.02 -27.13
CA LEU A 212 -8.41 -3.95 -25.67
C LEU A 212 -7.10 -4.31 -24.97
N ARG A 213 -6.36 -5.32 -25.46
CA ARG A 213 -5.00 -5.63 -24.98
C ARG A 213 -4.02 -4.48 -25.21
N SER A 214 -4.11 -3.81 -26.35
CA SER A 214 -3.27 -2.63 -26.65
C SER A 214 -3.57 -1.46 -25.70
N VAL A 215 -4.85 -1.21 -25.42
CA VAL A 215 -5.27 -0.19 -24.42
C VAL A 215 -4.77 -0.57 -23.02
N LEU A 216 -4.88 -1.84 -22.63
CA LEU A 216 -4.37 -2.30 -21.33
C LEU A 216 -2.87 -2.10 -21.19
N ALA A 217 -2.09 -2.42 -22.23
CA ALA A 217 -0.65 -2.19 -22.25
C ALA A 217 -0.32 -0.70 -22.08
N ALA A 218 -1.05 0.18 -22.77
CA ALA A 218 -0.89 1.63 -22.62
C ALA A 218 -1.25 2.12 -21.20
N LEU A 219 -2.33 1.60 -20.60
CA LEU A 219 -2.73 1.93 -19.22
C LEU A 219 -1.69 1.46 -18.20
N ASP A 220 -1.16 0.24 -18.36
CA ASP A 220 -0.13 -0.31 -17.48
C ASP A 220 1.18 0.49 -17.60
N TRP A 221 1.55 0.94 -18.81
CA TRP A 221 2.69 1.83 -19.01
C TRP A 221 2.46 3.21 -18.38
N ALA A 222 1.30 3.84 -18.59
CA ALA A 222 0.99 5.15 -18.02
C ALA A 222 0.91 5.11 -16.48
N ALA A 223 0.37 4.04 -15.90
CA ALA A 223 0.36 3.84 -14.45
C ALA A 223 1.78 3.65 -13.87
N GLN A 224 2.75 3.28 -14.72
CA GLN A 224 4.16 3.18 -14.37
C GLN A 224 4.91 4.52 -14.42
N HIS A 225 4.42 5.46 -15.23
CA HIS A 225 5.04 6.75 -15.51
C HIS A 225 4.06 7.91 -15.26
N PRO A 226 3.64 8.14 -13.99
CA PRO A 226 2.75 9.26 -13.68
C PRO A 226 3.41 10.60 -14.02
N PRO A 227 2.62 11.63 -14.35
CA PRO A 227 3.13 13.00 -14.48
C PRO A 227 3.88 13.43 -13.20
N PRO A 228 5.00 14.15 -13.30
CA PRO A 228 5.85 14.48 -12.15
C PRO A 228 5.13 15.31 -11.08
N ASP A 229 4.23 16.21 -11.50
CA ASP A 229 3.49 17.11 -10.62
C ASP A 229 2.16 16.52 -10.09
N LEU A 230 1.84 15.29 -10.49
CA LEU A 230 0.61 14.64 -10.07
C LEU A 230 0.69 14.26 -8.58
N ARG A 231 -0.21 14.83 -7.79
CA ARG A 231 -0.36 14.46 -6.37
C ARG A 231 -0.99 13.08 -6.26
N GLU A 232 -0.46 12.26 -5.35
CA GLU A 232 -0.86 10.86 -5.18
C GLU A 232 -2.38 10.67 -4.94
N ALA A 233 -2.98 11.59 -4.18
CA ALA A 233 -4.40 11.58 -3.81
C ALA A 233 -5.32 12.34 -4.80
N ASP A 234 -4.78 12.87 -5.90
CA ASP A 234 -5.57 13.62 -6.88
C ASP A 234 -6.29 12.67 -7.84
N PHE A 235 -7.42 12.14 -7.39
CA PHE A 235 -8.22 11.21 -8.19
C PHE A 235 -9.11 11.91 -9.23
N ALA A 236 -9.15 13.25 -9.24
CA ALA A 236 -9.83 14.01 -10.27
C ALA A 236 -9.09 13.89 -11.62
N ASP A 237 -7.76 13.86 -11.57
CA ASP A 237 -6.90 13.69 -12.73
C ASP A 237 -7.12 12.32 -13.40
N ALA A 238 -7.15 12.31 -14.74
CA ALA A 238 -7.28 11.10 -15.54
C ALA A 238 -6.00 10.25 -15.58
N ALA A 239 -4.84 10.88 -15.45
CA ALA A 239 -3.54 10.23 -15.40
C ALA A 239 -3.25 9.58 -14.05
N ASN A 240 -4.15 9.70 -13.05
CA ASN A 240 -3.91 9.10 -11.74
C ASN A 240 -3.70 7.58 -11.84
N PRO A 241 -2.55 7.03 -11.39
CA PRO A 241 -2.24 5.61 -11.55
C PRO A 241 -3.26 4.66 -10.93
N ARG A 242 -3.91 5.03 -9.81
CA ARG A 242 -4.97 4.22 -9.20
C ARG A 242 -6.22 4.23 -10.08
N ARG A 243 -6.55 5.37 -10.70
CA ARG A 243 -7.66 5.48 -11.64
C ARG A 243 -7.41 4.68 -12.91
N LEU A 244 -6.22 4.81 -13.51
CA LEU A 244 -5.80 4.01 -14.67
C LEU A 244 -5.90 2.50 -14.36
N ARG A 245 -5.42 2.09 -13.18
CA ARG A 245 -5.51 0.69 -12.75
C ARG A 245 -6.95 0.21 -12.55
N ARG A 246 -7.85 1.06 -12.04
CA ARG A 246 -9.28 0.72 -11.92
C ARG A 246 -9.92 0.51 -13.30
N VAL A 247 -9.59 1.36 -14.27
CA VAL A 247 -10.03 1.18 -15.66
C VAL A 247 -9.47 -0.13 -16.21
N ALA A 248 -8.17 -0.41 -16.02
CA ALA A 248 -7.54 -1.65 -16.45
C ALA A 248 -8.23 -2.90 -15.86
N GLU A 249 -8.55 -2.91 -14.57
CA GLU A 249 -9.35 -3.98 -13.94
C GLU A 249 -10.72 -4.17 -14.62
N LYS A 250 -11.39 -3.08 -14.97
CA LYS A 250 -12.71 -3.12 -15.64
C LYS A 250 -12.62 -3.67 -17.06
N LEU A 251 -11.56 -3.29 -17.78
CA LEU A 251 -11.30 -3.75 -19.14
C LEU A 251 -10.85 -5.22 -19.16
N ARG A 252 -9.98 -5.66 -18.25
CA ARG A 252 -9.59 -7.07 -18.12
C ARG A 252 -10.79 -7.99 -17.90
N ALA A 253 -11.77 -7.57 -17.12
CA ALA A 253 -12.99 -8.34 -16.89
C ALA A 253 -13.88 -8.51 -18.14
N ARG A 254 -13.61 -7.79 -19.24
CA ARG A 254 -14.30 -7.92 -20.53
C ARG A 254 -13.56 -8.79 -21.53
N LEU A 255 -12.29 -9.11 -21.27
CA LEU A 255 -11.55 -10.02 -22.13
C LEU A 255 -12.12 -11.44 -21.97
N PRO A 256 -12.19 -12.23 -23.06
CA PRO A 256 -12.43 -13.66 -22.95
C PRO A 256 -11.38 -14.29 -22.02
N ALA A 257 -11.77 -15.31 -21.27
CA ALA A 257 -10.80 -16.14 -20.56
C ALA A 257 -9.82 -16.70 -21.60
N GLU A 258 -8.52 -16.59 -21.36
CA GLU A 258 -7.52 -17.25 -22.20
C GLU A 258 -7.76 -18.75 -22.13
N THR A 259 -8.18 -19.36 -23.25
CA THR A 259 -8.19 -20.81 -23.38
C THR A 259 -6.75 -21.27 -23.29
N ALA A 260 -6.41 -21.97 -22.21
CA ALA A 260 -5.13 -22.64 -22.10
C ALA A 260 -4.99 -23.64 -23.27
N GLY A 261 -4.11 -23.34 -24.21
CA GLY A 261 -3.65 -24.25 -25.25
C GLY A 261 -4.48 -24.29 -26.53
N GLN A 262 -4.02 -23.57 -27.56
CA GLN A 262 -4.01 -24.10 -28.92
C GLN A 262 -2.64 -23.76 -29.53
N ASN A 263 -1.78 -24.77 -29.64
CA ASN A 263 -0.57 -24.73 -30.45
C ASN A 263 -0.97 -24.31 -31.88
N PRO A 264 -0.33 -23.31 -32.50
CA PRO A 264 -0.67 -22.91 -33.87
C PRO A 264 -0.24 -23.91 -34.97
N ASP A 265 0.29 -25.08 -34.63
CA ASP A 265 1.11 -25.89 -35.54
C ASP A 265 0.39 -27.07 -36.23
N GLU A 266 -0.95 -27.07 -36.29
CA GLU A 266 -1.71 -28.12 -37.01
C GLU A 266 -2.81 -27.54 -37.91
N ARG A 267 -2.44 -26.57 -38.75
CA ARG A 267 -3.23 -26.19 -39.93
C ARG A 267 -2.28 -25.89 -41.09
N ASP A 268 -1.76 -26.96 -41.69
CA ASP A 268 -1.43 -27.07 -43.12
C ASP A 268 -0.84 -28.46 -43.39
N GLU A 269 -1.71 -29.47 -43.56
CA GLU A 269 -1.53 -30.64 -44.44
C GLU A 269 -2.86 -31.00 -45.10
#